data_AF-A0AAU9WD38-F1
#
_entry.id   AF-A0AAU9WD38-F1
#
_cell.length_a   1.000
_cell.length_b   1.000
_cell.length_c   1.000
_cell.angle_alpha   90.00
_cell.angle_beta   90.00
_cell.angle_gamma   90.00
#
_symmetry.space_group_name_H-M   'P 1'
#
loop_
_entity.id
_entity.type
_entity.pdbx_description
1 polymer ?
#
loop_
_entity_poly.entity_id
_entity_poly.type
_entity_poly.pdbx_seq_one_letter_code
_entity_poly.pdbx_strand_id
1 'polypeptide(L)'
;MTAFSALQTWKCYFFSTFVAVGILSLFYIFRLEVADSYIFKQLFRKRNVPDNETSSYIMINETNAEIANHIFTNAYRPTTPASVEEERSIGVQNVEITRPGFISCKGNATWEAYGDSDCSDNSRRDNLCHLLRAWTIAAKEHNIIYTLAAGSLIGMLRNNDLIPWDTDIDIFLHVKYFPLLQKWEKEKMFTSLEESIYLATQPGPVNNVPEEKRTRHNCNGKVTSSYSDMCSFLEPMARLIRGNCFIDFFHYEEKDDMVVEHKENLAVSMHKYTDFYPFRPCVFMGFSVSCPNKPLEVLRVTYNSKSDMKKPPKVCKNGNWVSNK
;
A
#
# COMPACT_ATOMS: atom_id res chain seq x y z
N MET A 1 -66.13 -15.66 35.56
CA MET A 1 -65.31 -14.70 36.34
C MET A 1 -63.86 -15.20 36.47
N THR A 2 -63.23 -15.64 35.36
CA THR A 2 -61.84 -16.16 35.33
C THR A 2 -61.35 -16.18 33.86
N ALA A 3 -61.16 -15.01 33.25
CA ALA A 3 -60.50 -14.91 31.93
C ALA A 3 -59.91 -13.51 31.66
N PHE A 4 -59.55 -12.77 32.71
CA PHE A 4 -58.98 -11.42 32.61
C PHE A 4 -57.75 -11.19 33.50
N SER A 5 -57.08 -12.27 33.95
CA SER A 5 -55.87 -12.17 34.78
C SER A 5 -54.62 -12.80 34.18
N ALA A 6 -54.69 -13.43 32.98
CA ALA A 6 -53.54 -14.07 32.34
C ALA A 6 -52.87 -13.23 31.24
N LEU A 7 -53.52 -12.19 30.70
CA LEU A 7 -52.95 -11.34 29.64
C LEU A 7 -52.16 -10.13 30.17
N GLN A 8 -52.32 -9.77 31.45
CA GLN A 8 -51.59 -8.64 32.06
C GLN A 8 -50.20 -9.05 32.57
N THR A 9 -50.00 -10.33 32.91
CA THR A 9 -48.73 -10.85 33.46
C THR A 9 -47.68 -11.18 32.39
N TRP A 10 -48.07 -11.43 31.14
CA TRP A 10 -47.12 -11.68 30.04
C TRP A 10 -46.48 -10.41 29.46
N LYS A 11 -47.17 -9.26 29.50
CA LYS A 11 -46.57 -7.98 29.04
C LYS A 11 -45.51 -7.43 29.99
N CYS A 12 -45.56 -7.77 31.29
CA CYS A 12 -44.57 -7.33 32.27
C CYS A 12 -43.27 -8.18 32.24
N TYR A 13 -43.34 -9.45 31.86
CA TYR A 13 -42.16 -10.33 31.74
C TYR A 13 -41.37 -10.10 30.43
N PHE A 14 -42.03 -9.69 29.35
CA PHE A 14 -41.37 -9.45 28.07
C PHE A 14 -40.64 -8.09 28.02
N PHE A 15 -41.10 -7.10 28.80
CA PHE A 15 -40.42 -5.80 28.91
C PHE A 15 -39.28 -5.79 29.94
N SER A 16 -39.29 -6.65 30.97
CA SER A 16 -38.23 -6.67 31.99
C SER A 16 -36.95 -7.38 31.52
N THR A 17 -37.08 -8.37 30.63
CA THR A 17 -35.94 -9.15 30.10
C THR A 17 -35.14 -8.38 29.04
N PHE A 18 -35.79 -7.59 28.17
CA PHE A 18 -35.09 -6.75 27.20
C PHE A 18 -34.36 -5.55 27.83
N VAL A 19 -34.92 -4.98 28.92
CA VAL A 19 -34.25 -3.90 29.66
C VAL A 19 -33.04 -4.44 30.45
N ALA A 20 -33.13 -5.64 31.02
CA ALA A 20 -32.00 -6.25 31.73
C ALA A 20 -30.83 -6.65 30.81
N VAL A 21 -31.12 -7.19 29.61
CA VAL A 21 -30.09 -7.54 28.62
C VAL A 21 -29.46 -6.29 28.00
N GLY A 22 -30.26 -5.26 27.68
CA GLY A 22 -29.73 -3.98 27.17
C GLY A 22 -28.85 -3.24 28.19
N ILE A 23 -29.20 -3.29 29.48
CA ILE A 23 -28.41 -2.68 30.55
C ILE A 23 -27.11 -3.47 30.79
N LEU A 24 -27.14 -4.82 30.77
CA LEU A 24 -25.93 -5.64 30.91
C LEU A 24 -24.96 -5.46 29.73
N SER A 25 -25.45 -5.28 28.50
CA SER A 25 -24.61 -4.97 27.33
C SER A 25 -23.99 -3.57 27.42
N LEU A 26 -24.71 -2.56 27.92
CA LEU A 26 -24.16 -1.22 28.17
C LEU A 26 -23.12 -1.23 29.29
N PHE A 27 -23.30 -2.02 30.35
CA PHE A 27 -22.28 -2.19 31.40
C PHE A 27 -21.03 -2.94 30.91
N TYR A 28 -21.16 -3.86 29.95
CA TYR A 28 -20.02 -4.55 29.35
C TYR A 28 -19.22 -3.63 28.41
N ILE A 29 -19.91 -2.80 27.63
CA ILE A 29 -19.28 -1.76 26.78
C ILE A 29 -18.59 -0.69 27.64
N PHE A 30 -19.24 -0.22 28.72
CA PHE A 30 -18.61 0.72 29.66
C PHE A 30 -17.44 0.10 30.43
N ARG A 31 -17.48 -1.21 30.75
CA ARG A 31 -16.37 -1.93 31.40
C ARG A 31 -15.15 -2.02 30.47
N LEU A 32 -15.34 -2.17 29.16
CA LEU A 32 -14.25 -2.20 28.18
C LEU A 32 -13.60 -0.82 28.00
N GLU A 33 -14.39 0.25 27.87
CA GLU A 33 -13.85 1.62 27.79
C GLU A 33 -13.11 2.06 29.08
N VAL A 34 -13.57 1.63 30.25
CA VAL A 34 -12.90 1.94 31.53
C VAL A 34 -11.65 1.08 31.76
N ALA A 35 -11.62 -0.16 31.27
CA ALA A 35 -10.43 -1.02 31.31
C ALA A 35 -9.31 -0.49 30.40
N ASP A 36 -9.66 -0.02 29.20
CA ASP A 36 -8.72 0.67 28.31
C ASP A 36 -8.20 1.96 28.96
N SER A 37 -9.04 2.74 29.63
CA SER A 37 -8.60 3.96 30.35
C SER A 37 -7.64 3.67 31.52
N TYR A 38 -7.83 2.56 32.26
CA TYR A 38 -7.00 2.20 33.41
C TYR A 38 -5.65 1.61 33.00
N ILE A 39 -5.61 0.76 31.98
CA ILE A 39 -4.38 0.20 31.43
C ILE A 39 -3.55 1.30 30.73
N PHE A 40 -4.20 2.23 30.03
CA PHE A 40 -3.55 3.39 29.42
C PHE A 40 -2.96 4.33 30.49
N LYS A 41 -3.62 4.51 31.64
CA LYS A 41 -3.10 5.29 32.77
C LYS A 41 -1.89 4.65 33.48
N GLN A 42 -1.75 3.33 33.46
CA GLN A 42 -0.57 2.64 34.02
C GLN A 42 0.64 2.68 33.06
N LEU A 43 0.41 2.70 31.75
CA LEU A 43 1.47 2.75 30.74
C LEU A 43 2.13 4.14 30.61
N PHE A 44 1.45 5.22 31.01
CA PHE A 44 1.99 6.60 31.02
C PHE A 44 2.34 7.11 32.43
N ARG A 45 2.77 6.23 33.33
CA ARG A 45 3.32 6.62 34.63
C ARG A 45 4.69 7.29 34.43
N LYS A 46 4.67 8.61 34.24
CA LYS A 46 5.85 9.49 34.29
C LYS A 46 6.67 9.17 35.55
N ARG A 47 7.97 8.95 35.36
CA ARG A 47 8.97 8.96 36.44
C ARG A 47 8.89 10.31 37.17
N ASN A 48 8.79 10.24 38.49
CA ASN A 48 8.85 11.39 39.39
C ASN A 48 10.21 12.11 39.23
N VAL A 49 10.17 13.41 38.96
CA VAL A 49 11.22 14.38 39.29
C VAL A 49 10.56 15.41 40.21
N PRO A 50 11.11 15.72 41.39
CA PRO A 50 10.43 16.53 42.38
C PRO A 50 10.73 18.03 42.27
N ASP A 51 9.82 18.77 42.90
CA ASP A 51 9.95 20.07 43.56
C ASP A 51 9.39 21.34 42.90
N ASN A 52 8.34 21.80 43.60
CA ASN A 52 8.02 23.14 44.04
C ASN A 52 7.18 24.12 43.21
N GLU A 53 6.06 24.47 43.85
CA GLU A 53 5.50 25.80 44.06
C GLU A 53 4.40 26.37 43.11
N THR A 54 3.22 26.52 43.76
CA THR A 54 2.24 27.62 43.72
C THR A 54 1.37 27.88 42.48
N SER A 55 0.17 27.27 42.53
CA SER A 55 -1.16 27.91 42.50
C SER A 55 -1.34 29.26 41.80
N SER A 56 -2.18 29.29 40.76
CA SER A 56 -3.35 30.18 40.74
C SER A 56 -4.30 29.87 39.57
N TYR A 57 -5.53 29.56 39.93
CA TYR A 57 -6.71 29.51 39.05
C TYR A 57 -7.07 30.95 38.60
N ILE A 58 -7.05 31.24 37.29
CA ILE A 58 -7.91 32.27 36.68
C ILE A 58 -8.37 31.79 35.29
N MET A 59 -9.68 31.49 35.24
CA MET A 59 -10.65 31.74 34.18
C MET A 59 -10.25 31.53 32.71
N ILE A 60 -10.83 30.47 32.17
CA ILE A 60 -11.09 30.20 30.76
C ILE A 60 -11.88 31.38 30.15
N ASN A 61 -11.26 32.10 29.22
CA ASN A 61 -11.80 32.55 27.94
C ASN A 61 -10.75 33.41 27.23
N GLU A 62 -10.64 33.28 25.91
CA GLU A 62 -9.72 34.01 25.00
C GLU A 62 -8.34 33.39 24.72
N THR A 63 -8.25 32.08 24.46
CA THR A 63 -7.00 31.49 23.89
C THR A 63 -7.21 30.40 22.83
N ASN A 64 -8.42 30.29 22.28
CA ASN A 64 -8.68 29.36 21.15
C ASN A 64 -8.72 30.06 19.77
N ALA A 65 -8.54 31.38 19.72
CA ALA A 65 -8.51 32.13 18.45
C ALA A 65 -7.08 32.49 17.97
N GLU A 66 -6.06 32.46 18.84
CA GLU A 66 -4.66 32.75 18.45
C GLU A 66 -3.80 31.50 18.20
N ILE A 67 -4.19 30.32 18.69
CA ILE A 67 -3.46 29.07 18.39
C ILE A 67 -3.74 28.59 16.95
N ALA A 68 -4.88 28.96 16.36
CA ALA A 68 -5.21 28.63 14.97
C ALA A 68 -4.42 29.46 13.94
N ASN A 69 -3.84 30.60 14.34
CA ASN A 69 -3.11 31.49 13.43
C ASN A 69 -1.58 31.47 13.63
N HIS A 70 -1.05 30.73 14.61
CA HIS A 70 0.41 30.68 14.86
C HIS A 70 1.11 29.39 14.40
N ILE A 71 0.40 28.41 13.83
CA ILE A 71 1.01 27.21 13.20
C ILE A 71 1.26 27.43 11.69
N PHE A 72 0.66 28.47 11.10
CA PHE A 72 0.97 28.93 9.74
C PHE A 72 1.68 30.28 9.81
N THR A 73 2.97 30.30 10.09
CA THR A 73 3.95 31.23 9.48
C THR A 73 5.34 31.07 10.11
N ASN A 74 6.34 30.96 9.23
CA ASN A 74 7.77 31.16 9.46
C ASN A 74 8.59 30.04 10.11
N ALA A 75 8.92 29.02 9.30
CA ALA A 75 10.27 28.47 9.28
C ALA A 75 10.65 27.91 7.89
N TYR A 76 10.78 28.79 6.89
CA TYR A 76 11.79 28.57 5.84
C TYR A 76 12.21 29.90 5.23
N ARG A 77 13.42 30.36 5.58
CA ARG A 77 14.12 31.43 4.88
C ARG A 77 15.16 30.74 3.98
N PRO A 78 15.18 30.99 2.67
CA PRO A 78 16.10 30.32 1.76
C PRO A 78 17.48 30.93 1.88
N THR A 79 18.49 30.11 2.15
CA THR A 79 19.90 30.48 1.96
C THR A 79 20.55 29.47 1.03
N THR A 80 21.21 30.02 0.02
CA THR A 80 21.90 29.41 -1.14
C THR A 80 21.01 28.80 -2.22
N PRO A 81 21.14 29.24 -3.50
CA PRO A 81 20.50 28.56 -4.61
C PRO A 81 21.10 27.16 -4.72
N ALA A 82 20.25 26.14 -4.67
CA ALA A 82 20.60 24.83 -5.17
C ALA A 82 21.13 24.99 -6.61
N SER A 83 22.27 24.35 -6.90
CA SER A 83 22.80 24.28 -8.25
C SER A 83 21.73 23.77 -9.20
N VAL A 84 21.71 24.35 -10.41
CA VAL A 84 20.77 24.14 -11.54
C VAL A 84 20.55 22.66 -11.96
N GLU A 85 21.19 21.69 -11.30
CA GLU A 85 21.02 20.25 -11.50
C GLU A 85 19.92 19.61 -10.62
N GLU A 86 19.48 20.24 -9.52
CA GLU A 86 18.49 19.65 -8.61
C GLU A 86 17.03 19.76 -9.12
N GLU A 87 16.80 20.56 -10.17
CA GLU A 87 15.50 20.74 -10.84
C GLU A 87 15.32 19.89 -12.12
N ARG A 88 16.15 18.85 -12.33
CA ARG A 88 15.96 17.87 -13.40
C ARG A 88 14.88 16.85 -13.01
N SER A 89 13.62 17.31 -12.97
CA SER A 89 12.42 16.51 -13.17
C SER A 89 12.24 15.29 -12.23
N ILE A 90 12.34 15.51 -10.91
CA ILE A 90 11.48 14.76 -10.00
C ILE A 90 10.05 15.20 -10.35
N GLY A 91 9.37 14.40 -11.18
CA GLY A 91 7.99 14.63 -11.57
C GLY A 91 7.20 14.96 -10.32
N VAL A 92 6.86 16.24 -10.16
CA VAL A 92 5.97 16.69 -9.10
C VAL A 92 4.71 15.89 -9.36
N GLN A 93 4.47 14.88 -8.52
CA GLN A 93 3.13 14.37 -8.35
C GLN A 93 2.33 15.56 -7.80
N ASN A 94 1.81 16.40 -8.70
CA ASN A 94 0.57 17.14 -8.47
C ASN A 94 -0.62 16.16 -8.49
N VAL A 95 -0.37 14.89 -8.17
CA VAL A 95 -1.38 13.88 -7.95
C VAL A 95 -1.79 14.11 -6.51
N GLU A 96 -2.89 14.84 -6.34
CA GLU A 96 -3.70 14.69 -5.16
C GLU A 96 -4.18 13.24 -5.17
N ILE A 97 -3.35 12.32 -4.65
CA ILE A 97 -3.73 10.93 -4.40
C ILE A 97 -4.81 11.08 -3.35
N THR A 98 -6.08 11.18 -3.72
CA THR A 98 -7.19 11.27 -2.77
C THR A 98 -6.99 10.18 -1.73
N ARG A 99 -7.22 10.44 -0.43
CA ARG A 99 -7.25 9.35 0.56
C ARG A 99 -8.07 8.24 -0.08
N PRO A 100 -7.55 7.01 -0.25
CA PRO A 100 -8.34 5.99 -0.86
C PRO A 100 -9.59 5.89 0.01
N GLY A 101 -10.74 6.35 -0.51
CA GLY A 101 -12.02 5.93 0.01
C GLY A 101 -12.00 4.41 0.06
N PHE A 102 -12.86 3.78 0.84
CA PHE A 102 -12.90 2.33 0.90
C PHE A 102 -13.14 1.73 -0.50
N ILE A 103 -12.06 1.40 -1.22
CA ILE A 103 -12.10 0.81 -2.56
C ILE A 103 -12.38 -0.66 -2.37
N SER A 104 -13.51 -1.13 -2.89
CA SER A 104 -13.84 -2.55 -2.85
C SER A 104 -12.79 -3.35 -3.61
N CYS A 105 -12.33 -4.47 -3.05
CA CYS A 105 -11.44 -5.40 -3.74
C CYS A 105 -12.14 -6.27 -4.78
N LYS A 106 -13.38 -5.94 -5.15
CA LYS A 106 -14.10 -6.60 -6.24
C LYS A 106 -13.63 -6.01 -7.58
N GLY A 107 -13.43 -6.88 -8.57
CA GLY A 107 -13.12 -6.44 -9.93
C GLY A 107 -14.27 -5.61 -10.48
N ASN A 108 -13.96 -4.40 -10.94
CA ASN A 108 -14.86 -3.58 -11.77
C ASN A 108 -14.36 -3.54 -13.22
N ALA A 109 -13.49 -4.49 -13.59
CA ALA A 109 -12.81 -4.52 -14.88
C ALA A 109 -13.80 -4.47 -16.04
N THR A 110 -13.55 -3.58 -16.99
CA THR A 110 -14.17 -3.66 -18.30
C THR A 110 -13.58 -4.87 -19.02
N TRP A 111 -14.41 -5.86 -19.33
CA TRP A 111 -13.99 -7.10 -20.01
C TRP A 111 -13.73 -6.91 -21.51
N GLU A 112 -13.87 -5.69 -22.05
CA GLU A 112 -13.70 -5.37 -23.47
C GLU A 112 -12.40 -5.89 -24.06
N ALA A 113 -11.28 -5.76 -23.35
CA ALA A 113 -9.99 -6.28 -23.81
C ALA A 113 -9.92 -7.82 -23.82
N TYR A 114 -10.74 -8.48 -22.99
CA TYR A 114 -10.68 -9.90 -22.70
C TYR A 114 -11.87 -10.70 -23.23
N GLY A 115 -12.86 -10.10 -23.90
CA GLY A 115 -14.00 -10.82 -24.47
C GLY A 115 -15.18 -10.91 -23.50
N ASP A 116 -15.74 -12.10 -23.31
CA ASP A 116 -16.93 -12.31 -22.47
C ASP A 116 -16.64 -11.98 -20.99
N SER A 117 -17.69 -11.65 -20.23
CA SER A 117 -17.58 -11.24 -18.82
C SER A 117 -17.90 -12.35 -17.82
N ASP A 118 -18.09 -13.58 -18.27
CA ASP A 118 -18.55 -14.72 -17.47
C ASP A 118 -17.41 -15.65 -17.01
N CYS A 119 -16.16 -15.34 -17.36
CA CYS A 119 -15.00 -16.01 -16.78
C CYS A 119 -14.82 -15.65 -15.31
N SER A 120 -14.26 -16.60 -14.56
CA SER A 120 -13.82 -16.35 -13.20
C SER A 120 -12.79 -15.22 -13.15
N ASP A 121 -12.96 -14.31 -12.20
CA ASP A 121 -11.96 -13.31 -11.85
C ASP A 121 -10.69 -13.95 -11.27
N ASN A 122 -9.63 -13.16 -11.12
CA ASN A 122 -8.38 -13.61 -10.53
C ASN A 122 -8.57 -14.05 -9.07
N SER A 123 -8.27 -15.31 -8.77
CA SER A 123 -8.43 -15.88 -7.42
C SER A 123 -7.55 -15.23 -6.36
N ARG A 124 -6.52 -14.47 -6.76
CA ARG A 124 -5.60 -13.73 -5.89
C ARG A 124 -5.96 -12.26 -5.72
N ARG A 125 -7.01 -11.77 -6.41
CA ARG A 125 -7.39 -10.34 -6.41
C ARG A 125 -7.51 -9.75 -5.02
N ASP A 126 -8.15 -10.47 -4.09
CA ASP A 126 -8.35 -9.95 -2.73
C ASP A 126 -7.01 -9.65 -2.05
N ASN A 127 -6.06 -10.59 -2.08
CA ASN A 127 -4.73 -10.39 -1.51
C ASN A 127 -3.98 -9.24 -2.17
N LEU A 128 -3.98 -9.19 -3.50
CA LEU A 128 -3.27 -8.17 -4.28
C LEU A 128 -3.88 -6.78 -4.08
N CYS A 129 -5.20 -6.69 -3.94
CA CYS A 129 -5.89 -5.44 -3.63
C CYS A 129 -5.54 -4.91 -2.23
N HIS A 130 -5.51 -5.76 -1.20
CA HIS A 130 -5.10 -5.35 0.15
C HIS A 130 -3.65 -4.87 0.17
N LEU A 131 -2.76 -5.56 -0.55
CA LEU A 131 -1.38 -5.13 -0.71
C LEU A 131 -1.27 -3.77 -1.38
N LEU A 132 -1.99 -3.55 -2.49
CA LEU A 132 -1.95 -2.29 -3.23
C LEU A 132 -2.56 -1.14 -2.40
N ARG A 133 -3.62 -1.42 -1.62
CA ARG A 133 -4.19 -0.45 -0.66
C ARG A 133 -3.15 -0.04 0.39
N ALA A 134 -2.50 -1.01 1.04
CA ALA A 134 -1.49 -0.73 2.06
C ALA A 134 -0.33 0.08 1.47
N TRP A 135 0.17 -0.31 0.29
CA TRP A 135 1.24 0.40 -0.39
C TRP A 135 0.84 1.83 -0.79
N THR A 136 -0.33 2.02 -1.39
CA THR A 136 -0.78 3.36 -1.82
C THR A 136 -0.93 4.34 -0.66
N ILE A 137 -1.42 3.88 0.50
CA ILE A 137 -1.49 4.67 1.72
C ILE A 137 -0.08 5.04 2.20
N ALA A 138 0.80 4.05 2.38
CA ALA A 138 2.15 4.27 2.87
C ALA A 138 2.98 5.17 1.94
N ALA A 139 2.89 4.95 0.63
CA ALA A 139 3.59 5.76 -0.36
C ALA A 139 3.14 7.23 -0.30
N LYS A 140 1.83 7.47 -0.14
CA LYS A 140 1.30 8.83 0.02
C LYS A 140 1.78 9.48 1.32
N GLU A 141 1.65 8.80 2.46
CA GLU A 141 2.01 9.34 3.77
C GLU A 141 3.50 9.72 3.87
N HIS A 142 4.36 9.02 3.11
CA HIS A 142 5.80 9.22 3.12
C HIS A 142 6.35 9.89 1.85
N ASN A 143 5.48 10.44 0.98
CA ASN A 143 5.86 11.11 -0.27
C ASN A 143 6.79 10.25 -1.16
N ILE A 144 6.50 8.96 -1.26
CA ILE A 144 7.22 8.02 -2.10
C ILE A 144 6.67 8.06 -3.51
N ILE A 145 7.54 8.36 -4.47
CA ILE A 145 7.21 8.38 -5.89
C ILE A 145 7.54 7.02 -6.49
N TYR A 146 6.53 6.36 -7.05
CA TYR A 146 6.64 5.08 -7.75
C TYR A 146 5.84 5.11 -9.05
N THR A 147 5.99 4.09 -9.89
CA THR A 147 5.14 3.86 -11.06
C THR A 147 4.85 2.37 -11.22
N LEU A 148 3.73 2.01 -11.84
CA LEU A 148 3.48 0.62 -12.25
C LEU A 148 4.58 0.12 -13.19
N ALA A 149 4.88 -1.18 -13.10
CA ALA A 149 5.86 -1.87 -13.93
C ALA A 149 5.27 -3.13 -14.57
N ALA A 150 6.02 -3.72 -15.51
CA ALA A 150 5.84 -5.08 -16.01
C ALA A 150 4.36 -5.54 -16.20
N GLY A 151 3.94 -6.63 -15.56
CA GLY A 151 2.61 -7.23 -15.76
C GLY A 151 1.48 -6.28 -15.34
N SER A 152 1.65 -5.57 -14.23
CA SER A 152 0.71 -4.56 -13.75
C SER A 152 0.48 -3.44 -14.77
N LEU A 153 1.56 -2.94 -15.40
CA LEU A 153 1.46 -1.88 -16.39
C LEU A 153 0.78 -2.36 -17.68
N ILE A 154 0.95 -3.63 -18.04
CA ILE A 154 0.19 -4.27 -19.11
C ILE A 154 -1.30 -4.38 -18.75
N GLY A 155 -1.62 -4.82 -17.53
CA GLY A 155 -3.00 -4.88 -17.03
C GLY A 155 -3.68 -3.51 -17.09
N MET A 156 -2.96 -2.47 -16.66
CA MET A 156 -3.39 -1.08 -16.79
C MET A 156 -3.73 -0.72 -18.24
N LEU A 157 -2.83 -1.02 -19.20
CA LEU A 157 -3.05 -0.72 -20.61
C LEU A 157 -4.21 -1.47 -21.26
N ARG A 158 -4.60 -2.64 -20.73
CA ARG A 158 -5.67 -3.46 -21.27
C ARG A 158 -7.03 -3.00 -20.78
N ASN A 159 -7.19 -2.90 -19.46
CA ASN A 159 -8.49 -2.61 -18.85
C ASN A 159 -8.39 -1.90 -17.49
N ASN A 160 -7.28 -1.23 -17.19
CA ASN A 160 -7.06 -0.55 -15.90
C ASN A 160 -7.15 -1.50 -14.70
N ASP A 161 -6.84 -2.79 -14.89
CA ASP A 161 -7.03 -3.81 -13.85
C ASP A 161 -5.96 -4.90 -13.93
N LEU A 162 -5.90 -5.75 -12.91
CA LEU A 162 -5.03 -6.92 -12.81
C LEU A 162 -5.29 -7.88 -13.97
N ILE A 163 -4.21 -8.46 -14.53
CA ILE A 163 -4.34 -9.52 -15.52
C ILE A 163 -5.05 -10.72 -14.85
N PRO A 164 -6.09 -11.33 -15.46
CA PRO A 164 -6.93 -12.31 -14.77
C PRO A 164 -6.23 -13.57 -14.26
N TRP A 165 -5.02 -13.85 -14.76
CA TRP A 165 -4.17 -14.97 -14.35
C TRP A 165 -2.83 -14.54 -13.76
N ASP A 166 -2.62 -13.25 -13.51
CA ASP A 166 -1.40 -12.77 -12.84
C ASP A 166 -1.34 -13.23 -11.39
N THR A 167 -0.13 -13.23 -10.84
CA THR A 167 0.14 -13.79 -9.51
C THR A 167 0.54 -12.76 -8.46
N ASP A 168 0.88 -11.55 -8.90
CA ASP A 168 1.61 -10.49 -8.22
C ASP A 168 1.27 -9.12 -8.82
N ILE A 169 1.86 -8.06 -8.27
CA ILE A 169 1.84 -6.70 -8.81
C ILE A 169 3.29 -6.21 -8.89
N ASP A 170 3.69 -5.66 -10.02
CA ASP A 170 5.00 -5.04 -10.18
C ASP A 170 4.92 -3.51 -10.11
N ILE A 171 5.87 -2.90 -9.39
CA ILE A 171 6.11 -1.45 -9.41
C ILE A 171 7.60 -1.14 -9.62
N PHE A 172 7.87 0.01 -10.22
CA PHE A 172 9.19 0.63 -10.24
C PHE A 172 9.33 1.66 -9.14
N LEU A 173 10.44 1.60 -8.43
CA LEU A 173 10.80 2.53 -7.37
C LEU A 173 12.28 2.95 -7.51
N HIS A 174 12.57 4.23 -7.33
CA HIS A 174 13.96 4.69 -7.43
C HIS A 174 14.80 4.06 -6.30
N VAL A 175 16.01 3.57 -6.62
CA VAL A 175 16.90 2.85 -5.68
C VAL A 175 17.17 3.64 -4.38
N LYS A 176 17.10 4.97 -4.43
CA LYS A 176 17.20 5.87 -3.26
C LYS A 176 16.27 5.50 -2.10
N TYR A 177 15.13 4.85 -2.36
CA TYR A 177 14.19 4.44 -1.33
C TYR A 177 14.57 3.13 -0.64
N PHE A 178 15.56 2.39 -1.13
CA PHE A 178 15.94 1.09 -0.56
C PHE A 178 16.35 1.13 0.92
N PRO A 179 17.16 2.10 1.40
CA PRO A 179 17.47 2.22 2.83
C PRO A 179 16.23 2.47 3.70
N LEU A 180 15.23 3.20 3.17
CA LEU A 180 13.96 3.43 3.86
C LEU A 180 13.15 2.12 3.97
N LEU A 181 13.09 1.33 2.91
CA LEU A 181 12.41 0.03 2.93
C LEU A 181 13.07 -0.93 3.94
N GLN A 182 14.39 -0.97 4.00
CA GLN A 182 15.12 -1.78 5.00
C GLN A 182 14.82 -1.33 6.44
N LYS A 183 14.66 -0.01 6.64
CA LYS A 183 14.22 0.53 7.93
C LYS A 183 12.78 0.07 8.25
N TRP A 184 11.87 0.19 7.29
CA TRP A 184 10.46 -0.20 7.46
C TRP A 184 10.26 -1.70 7.72
N GLU A 185 11.06 -2.56 7.13
CA GLU A 185 11.06 -4.00 7.44
C GLU A 185 11.44 -4.23 8.91
N LYS A 186 12.53 -3.61 9.39
CA LYS A 186 12.99 -3.74 10.79
C LYS A 186 11.97 -3.20 11.78
N GLU A 187 11.34 -2.08 11.44
CA GLU A 187 10.28 -1.44 12.24
C GLU A 187 8.92 -2.16 12.09
N LYS A 188 8.83 -3.17 11.23
CA LYS A 188 7.61 -3.93 10.95
C LYS A 188 6.43 -3.03 10.57
N MET A 189 6.70 -2.00 9.77
CA MET A 189 5.73 -0.95 9.46
C MET A 189 4.41 -1.49 8.89
N PHE A 190 4.45 -2.57 8.12
CA PHE A 190 3.26 -3.19 7.51
C PHE A 190 2.72 -4.39 8.30
N THR A 191 3.42 -4.88 9.32
CA THR A 191 2.98 -6.03 10.12
C THR A 191 1.91 -5.60 11.11
N SER A 192 0.65 -5.61 10.68
CA SER A 192 -0.50 -5.48 11.59
C SER A 192 -1.00 -6.87 12.04
N LEU A 193 -1.61 -6.92 13.23
CA LEU A 193 -2.28 -8.12 13.74
C LEU A 193 -3.51 -8.51 12.90
N GLU A 194 -4.06 -7.58 12.13
CA GLU A 194 -5.34 -7.76 11.41
C GLU A 194 -5.15 -8.17 9.94
N GLU A 195 -4.12 -7.68 9.24
CA GLU A 195 -4.01 -7.89 7.78
C GLU A 195 -2.84 -8.78 7.34
N SER A 196 -1.96 -9.21 8.27
CA SER A 196 -0.82 -10.13 8.00
C SER A 196 0.00 -9.73 6.76
N ILE A 197 0.28 -8.43 6.60
CA ILE A 197 1.15 -7.92 5.54
C ILE A 197 2.59 -7.86 6.07
N TYR A 198 3.55 -8.29 5.26
CA TYR A 198 4.96 -8.28 5.62
C TYR A 198 5.79 -7.60 4.52
N LEU A 199 6.75 -6.76 4.90
CA LEU A 199 7.73 -6.20 3.98
C LEU A 199 9.02 -7.00 4.13
N ALA A 200 9.48 -7.62 3.05
CA ALA A 200 10.77 -8.30 2.94
C ALA A 200 11.71 -7.49 2.05
N THR A 201 12.95 -7.26 2.47
CA THR A 201 13.96 -6.60 1.63
C THR A 201 15.18 -7.48 1.39
N GLN A 202 15.94 -7.18 0.33
CA GLN A 202 17.25 -7.78 0.14
C GLN A 202 18.20 -7.39 1.31
N PRO A 203 19.03 -8.32 1.81
CA PRO A 203 19.88 -8.10 2.99
C PRO A 203 21.05 -7.15 2.75
N GLY A 204 21.43 -6.93 1.49
CA GLY A 204 22.58 -6.15 1.07
C GLY A 204 22.24 -5.11 0.01
N PRO A 205 23.24 -4.39 -0.52
CA PRO A 205 23.01 -3.49 -1.65
C PRO A 205 22.46 -4.26 -2.85
N VAL A 206 21.60 -3.61 -3.62
CA VAL A 206 20.93 -4.22 -4.79
C VAL A 206 21.60 -3.83 -6.11
N ASN A 207 22.25 -2.66 -6.15
CA ASN A 207 22.96 -2.21 -7.34
C ASN A 207 24.30 -2.93 -7.50
N ASN A 208 24.61 -3.34 -8.73
CA ASN A 208 25.89 -3.90 -9.12
C ASN A 208 26.30 -5.15 -8.32
N VAL A 209 25.33 -5.89 -7.78
CA VAL A 209 25.56 -7.19 -7.13
C VAL A 209 25.12 -8.31 -8.08
N PRO A 210 26.06 -9.10 -8.62
CA PRO A 210 25.75 -10.29 -9.42
C PRO A 210 24.84 -11.27 -8.68
N GLU A 211 24.00 -12.00 -9.40
CA GLU A 211 23.03 -12.95 -8.82
C GLU A 211 23.73 -14.02 -7.97
N GLU A 212 24.89 -14.54 -8.41
CA GLU A 212 25.66 -15.57 -7.71
C GLU A 212 26.23 -15.11 -6.36
N LYS A 213 26.26 -13.80 -6.11
CA LYS A 213 26.70 -13.21 -4.84
C LYS A 213 25.53 -12.88 -3.90
N ARG A 214 24.29 -13.00 -4.38
CA ARG A 214 23.09 -12.74 -3.58
C ARG A 214 22.66 -14.00 -2.83
N THR A 215 21.96 -13.80 -1.71
CA THR A 215 21.46 -14.89 -0.86
C THR A 215 19.94 -14.78 -0.74
N ARG A 216 19.24 -15.92 -0.84
CA ARG A 216 17.81 -15.98 -0.54
C ARG A 216 17.64 -16.15 0.97
N HIS A 217 16.80 -15.34 1.58
CA HIS A 217 16.42 -15.48 2.99
C HIS A 217 14.96 -15.85 3.07
N ASN A 218 14.64 -16.90 3.83
CA ASN A 218 13.25 -17.20 4.10
C ASN A 218 12.63 -16.15 5.05
N CYS A 219 11.34 -16.19 5.31
CA CYS A 219 10.65 -15.18 6.13
C CYS A 219 11.08 -15.18 7.60
N ASN A 220 11.90 -16.15 8.04
CA ASN A 220 12.54 -16.16 9.35
C ASN A 220 13.99 -15.64 9.32
N GLY A 221 14.44 -15.10 8.18
CA GLY A 221 15.80 -14.60 7.96
C GLY A 221 16.85 -15.68 7.68
N LYS A 222 16.46 -16.96 7.61
CA LYS A 222 17.41 -18.06 7.38
C LYS A 222 17.78 -18.12 5.90
N VAL A 223 19.09 -18.22 5.63
CA VAL A 223 19.61 -18.41 4.27
C VAL A 223 19.11 -19.73 3.68
N THR A 224 18.67 -19.71 2.42
CA THR A 224 18.19 -20.86 1.67
C THR A 224 18.81 -20.89 0.27
N SER A 225 18.97 -22.09 -0.30
CA SER A 225 19.54 -22.28 -1.64
C SER A 225 18.50 -22.22 -2.77
N SER A 226 17.22 -22.24 -2.43
CA SER A 226 16.10 -22.26 -3.38
C SER A 226 14.93 -21.42 -2.85
N TYR A 227 13.91 -21.25 -3.69
CA TYR A 227 12.67 -20.60 -3.28
C TYR A 227 11.93 -21.46 -2.24
N SER A 228 12.08 -21.11 -0.96
CA SER A 228 11.46 -21.84 0.16
C SER A 228 10.13 -21.23 0.61
N ASP A 229 9.99 -19.92 0.49
CA ASP A 229 8.79 -19.13 0.80
C ASP A 229 8.82 -17.78 0.06
N MET A 230 7.80 -16.94 0.29
CA MET A 230 7.64 -15.66 -0.41
C MET A 230 8.80 -14.68 -0.19
N CYS A 231 9.54 -14.79 0.92
CA CYS A 231 10.69 -13.94 1.23
C CYS A 231 11.98 -14.44 0.55
N SER A 232 11.99 -15.68 0.05
CA SER A 232 13.15 -16.36 -0.54
C SER A 232 13.45 -15.93 -1.99
N PHE A 233 13.55 -14.62 -2.27
CA PHE A 233 13.83 -14.06 -3.59
C PHE A 233 15.26 -13.52 -3.72
N LEU A 234 15.77 -13.45 -4.96
CA LEU A 234 17.07 -12.80 -5.30
C LEU A 234 16.85 -11.42 -5.96
N GLU A 235 15.70 -11.29 -6.62
CA GLU A 235 15.14 -10.07 -7.18
C GLU A 235 13.63 -10.10 -6.97
N PRO A 236 12.99 -8.93 -6.79
CA PRO A 236 13.52 -7.57 -6.91
C PRO A 236 14.19 -7.06 -5.60
N MET A 237 14.30 -5.74 -5.37
CA MET A 237 14.95 -5.22 -4.15
C MET A 237 14.12 -5.44 -2.88
N ALA A 238 12.79 -5.52 -3.00
CA ALA A 238 11.88 -5.76 -1.89
C ALA A 238 10.54 -6.34 -2.36
N ARG A 239 9.84 -7.00 -1.43
CA ARG A 239 8.47 -7.51 -1.61
C ARG A 239 7.57 -7.07 -0.49
N LEU A 240 6.39 -6.56 -0.83
CA LEU A 240 5.28 -6.46 0.11
C LEU A 240 4.39 -7.70 -0.04
N ILE A 241 4.23 -8.49 1.02
CA ILE A 241 3.73 -9.87 0.96
C ILE A 241 2.45 -10.01 1.78
N ARG A 242 1.45 -10.72 1.22
CA ARG A 242 0.24 -11.16 1.92
C ARG A 242 -0.14 -12.56 1.45
N GLY A 243 -0.15 -13.53 2.35
CA GLY A 243 -0.38 -14.93 2.01
C GLY A 243 0.64 -15.44 0.99
N ASN A 244 0.18 -15.87 -0.18
CA ASN A 244 1.01 -16.35 -1.30
C ASN A 244 1.10 -15.34 -2.46
N CYS A 245 0.81 -14.06 -2.18
CA CYS A 245 0.79 -12.96 -3.14
C CYS A 245 1.76 -11.88 -2.69
N PHE A 246 2.26 -11.09 -3.63
CA PHE A 246 3.21 -10.01 -3.33
C PHE A 246 3.14 -8.85 -4.33
N ILE A 247 3.64 -7.70 -3.90
CA ILE A 247 4.06 -6.61 -4.79
C ILE A 247 5.58 -6.67 -4.90
N ASP A 248 6.09 -6.78 -6.12
CA ASP A 248 7.51 -6.73 -6.45
C ASP A 248 7.95 -5.27 -6.65
N PHE A 249 8.95 -4.83 -5.87
CA PHE A 249 9.50 -3.48 -5.95
C PHE A 249 10.77 -3.50 -6.80
N PHE A 250 10.64 -3.42 -8.11
CA PHE A 250 11.78 -3.29 -9.03
C PHE A 250 12.44 -1.93 -8.87
N HIS A 251 13.77 -1.91 -8.93
CA HIS A 251 14.53 -0.68 -8.75
C HIS A 251 15.06 -0.13 -10.07
N TYR A 252 15.11 1.19 -10.14
CA TYR A 252 15.78 1.92 -11.20
C TYR A 252 16.65 3.03 -10.62
N GLU A 253 17.56 3.53 -11.44
CA GLU A 253 18.33 4.74 -11.18
C GLU A 253 18.36 5.63 -12.43
N GLU A 254 18.61 6.92 -12.23
CA GLU A 254 18.81 7.87 -13.33
C GLU A 254 20.29 7.93 -13.69
N LYS A 255 20.60 7.89 -14.98
CA LYS A 255 21.95 8.06 -15.50
C LYS A 255 21.90 8.88 -16.77
N ASP A 256 22.45 10.09 -16.71
CA ASP A 256 22.42 11.06 -17.79
C ASP A 256 20.97 11.33 -18.26
N ASP A 257 20.67 11.13 -19.54
CA ASP A 257 19.32 11.28 -20.13
C ASP A 257 18.53 9.95 -20.19
N MET A 258 18.91 8.98 -19.36
CA MET A 258 18.30 7.64 -19.32
C MET A 258 17.85 7.26 -17.91
N VAL A 259 16.83 6.41 -17.87
CA VAL A 259 16.43 5.68 -16.68
C VAL A 259 16.87 4.23 -16.84
N VAL A 260 17.68 3.74 -15.90
CA VAL A 260 18.28 2.41 -15.91
C VAL A 260 17.50 1.50 -14.97
N GLU A 261 16.70 0.62 -15.55
CA GLU A 261 16.08 -0.50 -14.85
C GLU A 261 17.11 -1.63 -14.69
N HIS A 262 17.31 -2.09 -13.46
CA HIS A 262 18.19 -3.22 -13.14
C HIS A 262 17.41 -4.53 -13.15
N LYS A 263 18.00 -5.55 -13.76
CA LYS A 263 17.41 -6.88 -13.94
C LYS A 263 18.39 -7.98 -13.50
N GLU A 264 17.89 -9.20 -13.57
CA GLU A 264 18.63 -10.41 -13.22
C GLU A 264 19.98 -10.46 -13.95
N ASN A 265 20.99 -11.00 -13.25
CA ASN A 265 22.34 -11.17 -13.79
C ASN A 265 22.99 -9.89 -14.33
N LEU A 266 22.78 -8.76 -13.64
CA LEU A 266 23.31 -7.44 -14.02
C LEU A 266 22.81 -6.94 -15.38
N ALA A 267 21.78 -7.57 -15.95
CA ALA A 267 21.15 -7.05 -17.15
C ALA A 267 20.51 -5.69 -16.81
N VAL A 268 20.53 -4.78 -17.78
CA VAL A 268 19.90 -3.47 -17.62
C VAL A 268 19.00 -3.18 -18.80
N SER A 269 17.95 -2.42 -18.53
CA SER A 269 17.08 -1.84 -19.54
C SER A 269 17.16 -0.33 -19.45
N MET A 270 17.53 0.29 -20.57
CA MET A 270 17.76 1.72 -20.65
C MET A 270 16.54 2.38 -21.29
N HIS A 271 15.73 3.02 -20.45
CA HIS A 271 14.55 3.75 -20.85
C HIS A 271 14.91 5.19 -21.15
N LYS A 272 14.36 5.77 -22.23
CA LYS A 272 14.52 7.21 -22.46
C LYS A 272 13.85 7.97 -21.34
N TYR A 273 14.54 9.00 -20.83
CA TYR A 273 13.99 9.86 -19.78
C TYR A 273 12.58 10.36 -20.13
N THR A 274 12.36 10.81 -21.36
CA THR A 274 11.07 11.34 -21.82
C THR A 274 9.97 10.30 -22.01
N ASP A 275 10.30 9.01 -22.05
CA ASP A 275 9.32 7.94 -22.14
C ASP A 275 8.92 7.45 -20.74
N PHE A 276 9.86 7.54 -19.78
CA PHE A 276 9.64 7.21 -18.38
C PHE A 276 8.97 8.36 -17.62
N TYR A 277 9.54 9.57 -17.70
CA TYR A 277 9.09 10.80 -17.05
C TYR A 277 8.42 11.80 -18.01
N PRO A 278 7.59 12.74 -17.49
CA PRO A 278 7.06 12.74 -16.13
C PRO A 278 6.08 11.58 -15.92
N PHE A 279 6.01 11.07 -14.69
CA PHE A 279 4.96 10.12 -14.35
C PHE A 279 3.58 10.78 -14.47
N ARG A 280 2.58 9.99 -14.87
CA ARG A 280 1.20 10.43 -15.06
C ARG A 280 0.27 9.67 -14.13
N PRO A 281 -0.80 10.31 -13.62
CA PRO A 281 -1.82 9.59 -12.88
C PRO A 281 -2.51 8.57 -13.81
N CYS A 282 -2.81 7.40 -13.26
CA CYS A 282 -3.56 6.34 -13.92
C CYS A 282 -4.41 5.57 -12.89
N VAL A 283 -5.36 4.76 -13.38
CA VAL A 283 -6.18 3.90 -12.54
C VAL A 283 -5.74 2.46 -12.70
N PHE A 284 -5.59 1.75 -11.59
CA PHE A 284 -5.29 0.32 -11.59
C PHE A 284 -6.00 -0.38 -10.43
N MET A 285 -6.81 -1.41 -10.73
CA MET A 285 -7.65 -2.09 -9.73
C MET A 285 -8.56 -1.12 -8.95
N GLY A 286 -8.96 0.00 -9.56
CA GLY A 286 -9.74 1.08 -8.93
C GLY A 286 -8.93 2.06 -8.07
N PHE A 287 -7.63 1.84 -7.87
CA PHE A 287 -6.75 2.76 -7.15
C PHE A 287 -6.20 3.83 -8.09
N SER A 288 -6.14 5.08 -7.61
CA SER A 288 -5.37 6.15 -8.25
C SER A 288 -3.89 5.91 -7.98
N VAL A 289 -3.15 5.51 -9.01
CA VAL A 289 -1.72 5.22 -8.96
C VAL A 289 -0.97 6.04 -10.01
N SER A 290 0.31 5.73 -10.22
CA SER A 290 1.21 6.44 -11.11
C SER A 290 1.72 5.51 -12.20
N CYS A 291 1.79 6.00 -13.43
CA CYS A 291 2.25 5.28 -14.62
C CYS A 291 3.37 6.07 -15.32
N PRO A 292 4.22 5.43 -16.15
CA PRO A 292 5.22 6.16 -16.91
C PRO A 292 4.58 7.08 -17.96
N ASN A 293 5.35 8.06 -18.46
CA ASN A 293 4.88 9.04 -19.45
C ASN A 293 4.35 8.38 -20.74
N LYS A 294 5.05 7.33 -21.19
CA LYS A 294 4.68 6.49 -22.35
C LYS A 294 4.74 5.01 -21.95
N PRO A 295 3.69 4.48 -21.31
CA PRO A 295 3.68 3.13 -20.76
C PRO A 295 4.06 2.03 -21.76
N LEU A 296 3.55 2.11 -22.99
CA LEU A 296 3.83 1.11 -24.02
C LEU A 296 5.31 1.13 -24.46
N GLU A 297 5.94 2.30 -24.53
CA GLU A 297 7.37 2.38 -24.93
C GLU A 297 8.27 1.83 -23.82
N VAL A 298 7.97 2.13 -22.55
CA VAL A 298 8.65 1.53 -21.40
C VAL A 298 8.54 0.01 -21.43
N LEU A 299 7.35 -0.53 -21.66
CA LEU A 299 7.13 -1.97 -21.76
C LEU A 299 7.89 -2.62 -22.92
N ARG A 300 7.97 -1.96 -24.09
CA ARG A 300 8.75 -2.47 -25.23
C ARG A 300 10.23 -2.61 -24.90
N VAL A 301 10.78 -1.67 -24.13
CA VAL A 301 12.15 -1.74 -23.62
C VAL A 301 12.27 -2.85 -22.57
N THR A 302 11.38 -2.89 -21.58
CA THR A 302 11.39 -3.90 -20.50
C THR A 302 11.29 -5.32 -21.03
N TYR A 303 10.46 -5.61 -22.03
CA TYR A 303 10.35 -6.98 -22.59
C TYR A 303 11.20 -7.19 -23.84
N ASN A 304 12.00 -6.21 -24.26
CA ASN A 304 12.73 -6.22 -25.53
C ASN A 304 11.84 -6.72 -26.69
N SER A 305 10.64 -6.16 -26.80
CA SER A 305 9.58 -6.65 -27.68
C SER A 305 8.94 -5.51 -28.47
N LYS A 306 8.53 -5.81 -29.70
CA LYS A 306 7.69 -4.93 -30.52
C LYS A 306 6.21 -5.35 -30.52
N SER A 307 5.86 -6.37 -29.73
CA SER A 307 4.49 -6.89 -29.67
C SER A 307 3.51 -5.83 -29.19
N ASP A 308 2.28 -5.89 -29.71
CA ASP A 308 1.18 -5.12 -29.14
C ASP A 308 0.72 -5.78 -27.84
N MET A 309 1.20 -5.27 -26.72
CA MET A 309 0.86 -5.81 -25.39
C MET A 309 -0.58 -5.51 -24.97
N LYS A 310 -1.28 -4.62 -25.69
CA LYS A 310 -2.72 -4.38 -25.48
C LYS A 310 -3.57 -5.56 -25.94
N LYS A 311 -3.10 -6.35 -26.91
CA LYS A 311 -3.76 -7.61 -27.28
C LYS A 311 -3.39 -8.68 -26.23
N PRO A 312 -4.36 -9.22 -25.46
CA PRO A 312 -4.04 -10.26 -24.49
C PRO A 312 -3.79 -11.61 -25.19
N PRO A 313 -2.94 -12.48 -24.63
CA PRO A 313 -2.67 -13.81 -25.20
C PRO A 313 -3.82 -14.80 -24.99
N LYS A 314 -4.75 -14.50 -24.08
CA LYS A 314 -5.98 -15.26 -23.84
C LYS A 314 -7.17 -14.32 -23.76
N VAL A 315 -8.33 -14.83 -24.16
CA VAL A 315 -9.63 -14.16 -24.05
C VAL A 315 -10.62 -15.12 -23.39
N CYS A 316 -11.59 -14.55 -22.68
CA CYS A 316 -12.74 -15.25 -22.16
C CYS A 316 -13.72 -15.57 -23.30
N LYS A 317 -14.13 -16.83 -23.38
CA LYS A 317 -15.22 -17.30 -24.24
C LYS A 317 -16.06 -18.32 -23.49
N ASN A 318 -17.35 -18.07 -23.34
CA ASN A 318 -18.30 -18.95 -22.64
C ASN A 318 -17.76 -19.42 -21.27
N GLY A 319 -17.31 -18.47 -20.44
CA GLY A 319 -16.82 -18.73 -19.09
C GLY A 319 -15.42 -19.35 -19.01
N ASN A 320 -14.71 -19.51 -20.13
CA ASN A 320 -13.41 -20.16 -20.18
C ASN A 320 -12.33 -19.30 -20.82
N TRP A 321 -11.13 -19.31 -20.21
CA TRP A 321 -9.94 -18.67 -20.75
C TRP A 321 -9.32 -19.50 -21.88
N VAL A 322 -9.41 -18.99 -23.12
CA VAL A 322 -8.87 -19.65 -24.32
C VAL A 322 -7.82 -18.80 -25.00
N SER A 323 -6.92 -19.43 -25.77
CA SER A 323 -5.89 -18.71 -26.53
C SER A 323 -6.51 -17.71 -27.51
N ASN A 324 -5.98 -16.49 -27.52
CA ASN A 324 -6.37 -15.42 -28.43
C ASN A 324 -5.59 -15.56 -29.74
N LYS A 325 -6.15 -16.35 -30.67
CA LYS A 325 -5.57 -16.60 -31.99
C LYS A 325 -5.51 -15.36 -32.87
#